data_AF-A0A955CC49-F1
#
_entry.id   AF-A0A955CC49-F1
#
_cell.length_a   1.000
_cell.length_b   1.000
_cell.length_c   1.000
_cell.angle_alpha   90.00
_cell.angle_beta   90.00
_cell.angle_gamma   90.00
#
_symmetry.space_group_name_H-M   'P 1'
#
loop_
_entity.id
_entity.type
_entity.pdbx_description
1 polymer ?
#
loop_
_entity_poly.entity_id
_entity_poly.type
_entity_poly.pdbx_seq_one_letter_code
_entity_poly.pdbx_strand_id
1 'polypeptide(L)'
;MANRLLLAAYFVWRFFTKQWWDIFYWSRARVLHSLMRLRDPRKLTDHQLLSLLSWHAHQTEKATKHRSANRPGEKARGHRHFAALEHYLAELATRPRLDASEGGAIAWIRDVRDEYAHWRDTPGHINIAGIAAPESSAPTTPRPDDVADLIHRRTSARVWLPRKIPDEIIEQLIDAGLQAPSSCNRQGVVINVVENSFPREAKEGVNNAFMLHNAPAIFYITADPSLYPERQAPALDAGMAAQNILLLAESLGLAGRAM
;
A
#
# COMPACT_ATOMS: atom_id res chain seq x y z
N MET A 1 -24.25 40.47 -5.38
CA MET A 1 -24.36 40.47 -6.86
C MET A 1 -22.95 40.45 -7.45
N ALA A 2 -22.73 39.59 -8.45
CA ALA A 2 -21.72 39.68 -9.53
C ALA A 2 -20.20 39.71 -9.20
N ASN A 3 -19.57 38.55 -9.37
CA ASN A 3 -18.56 38.22 -10.41
C ASN A 3 -17.17 38.91 -10.46
N ARG A 4 -16.14 38.05 -10.73
CA ARG A 4 -14.78 38.24 -11.31
C ARG A 4 -13.63 38.42 -10.29
N LEU A 5 -12.49 37.70 -10.31
CA LEU A 5 -11.76 36.96 -11.36
C LEU A 5 -11.06 35.68 -10.85
N LEU A 6 -11.08 34.67 -11.72
CA LEU A 6 -10.31 33.42 -11.70
C LEU A 6 -8.92 33.62 -12.34
N LEU A 7 -7.89 32.87 -11.87
CA LEU A 7 -6.73 32.41 -12.65
C LEU A 7 -6.03 31.26 -11.88
N ALA A 8 -6.30 29.99 -12.20
CA ALA A 8 -5.64 29.09 -13.17
C ALA A 8 -4.40 28.36 -12.60
N ALA A 9 -4.55 27.05 -12.32
CA ALA A 9 -3.48 26.07 -12.25
C ALA A 9 -3.69 25.00 -13.33
N TYR A 10 -2.61 24.70 -14.03
CA TYR A 10 -2.53 24.02 -15.31
C TYR A 10 -2.87 22.51 -15.21
N PHE A 11 -3.94 22.08 -15.88
CA PHE A 11 -4.23 20.68 -16.17
C PHE A 11 -4.48 20.54 -17.68
N VAL A 12 -3.53 19.97 -18.41
CA VAL A 12 -3.78 19.54 -19.79
C VAL A 12 -4.56 18.23 -19.74
N TRP A 13 -5.89 18.34 -19.61
CA TRP A 13 -6.80 17.24 -19.88
C TRP A 13 -7.28 17.37 -21.32
N ARG A 14 -6.57 16.70 -22.24
CA ARG A 14 -6.98 16.64 -23.64
C ARG A 14 -8.09 15.59 -23.73
N PHE A 15 -9.33 16.04 -23.96
CA PHE A 15 -10.47 15.19 -24.27
C PHE A 15 -10.09 14.28 -25.46
N PHE A 16 -9.87 12.99 -25.18
CA PHE A 16 -9.77 11.98 -26.22
C PHE A 16 -10.92 11.00 -26.06
N THR A 17 -11.72 10.95 -27.12
CA THR A 17 -12.88 10.08 -27.33
C THR A 17 -12.55 8.62 -27.02
N LYS A 18 -13.54 7.91 -26.45
CA LYS A 18 -13.52 6.50 -25.96
C LYS A 18 -12.84 5.45 -26.86
N GLN A 19 -12.64 5.72 -28.14
CA GLN A 19 -12.24 4.73 -29.14
C GLN A 19 -10.74 4.38 -29.16
N TRP A 20 -9.87 5.15 -28.50
CA TRP A 20 -8.42 4.88 -28.44
C TRP A 20 -7.95 4.20 -27.14
N TRP A 21 -8.84 4.05 -26.16
CA TRP A 21 -8.50 3.42 -24.88
C TRP A 21 -8.13 1.95 -25.07
N ASP A 22 -8.91 1.18 -25.82
CA ASP A 22 -8.70 -0.27 -25.89
C ASP A 22 -7.43 -0.71 -26.62
N ILE A 23 -6.95 0.06 -27.61
CA ILE A 23 -5.79 -0.34 -28.44
C ILE A 23 -4.45 0.05 -27.76
N PHE A 24 -4.41 1.19 -27.05
CA PHE A 24 -3.20 1.64 -26.35
C PHE A 24 -3.03 1.01 -24.96
N TYR A 25 -4.12 0.68 -24.26
CA TYR A 25 -4.04 0.03 -22.94
C TYR A 25 -3.48 -1.39 -23.05
N TRP A 26 -3.95 -2.17 -24.03
CA TRP A 26 -3.55 -3.56 -24.20
C TRP A 26 -2.10 -3.73 -24.71
N SER A 27 -1.64 -2.85 -25.59
CA SER A 27 -0.28 -2.93 -26.14
C SER A 27 0.79 -2.58 -25.11
N ARG A 28 0.56 -1.57 -24.24
CA ARG A 28 1.47 -1.25 -23.14
C ARG A 28 1.36 -2.19 -21.94
N ALA A 29 0.17 -2.72 -21.65
CA ALA A 29 0.01 -3.73 -20.61
C ALA A 29 0.84 -5.00 -20.90
N ARG A 30 0.96 -5.43 -22.17
CA ARG A 30 1.85 -6.54 -22.56
C ARG A 30 3.34 -6.25 -22.31
N VAL A 31 3.79 -5.02 -22.51
CA VAL A 31 5.18 -4.60 -22.23
C VAL A 31 5.43 -4.56 -20.71
N LEU A 32 4.48 -4.07 -19.92
CA LEU A 32 4.56 -4.11 -18.44
C LEU A 32 4.46 -5.53 -17.89
N HIS A 33 3.68 -6.43 -18.51
CA HIS A 33 3.63 -7.84 -18.14
C HIS A 33 4.97 -8.57 -18.37
N SER A 34 5.79 -8.09 -19.32
CA SER A 34 7.13 -8.62 -19.58
C SER A 34 8.17 -8.24 -18.50
N LEU A 35 7.89 -7.21 -17.69
CA LEU A 35 8.70 -6.80 -16.53
C LEU A 35 8.50 -7.68 -15.29
N MET A 36 7.52 -8.60 -15.34
CA MET A 36 7.28 -9.64 -14.33
C MET A 36 7.65 -11.04 -14.85
N ARG A 37 8.68 -11.13 -15.69
CA ARG A 37 9.49 -12.36 -15.70
C ARG A 37 10.02 -12.58 -14.29
N LEU A 38 10.12 -13.84 -13.86
CA LEU A 38 10.82 -14.20 -12.63
C LEU A 38 12.14 -13.43 -12.58
N ARG A 39 12.22 -12.46 -11.66
CA ARG A 39 13.46 -11.71 -11.42
C ARG A 39 14.39 -12.60 -10.63
N ASP A 40 15.69 -12.54 -10.94
CA ASP A 40 16.72 -13.18 -10.13
C ASP A 40 16.64 -12.63 -8.71
N PRO A 41 16.22 -13.45 -7.72
CA PRO A 41 15.84 -12.94 -6.40
C PRO A 41 17.04 -12.39 -5.64
N ARG A 42 18.25 -12.87 -5.95
CA ARG A 42 19.54 -12.39 -5.42
C ARG A 42 19.85 -10.95 -5.79
N LYS A 43 19.23 -10.42 -6.85
CA LYS A 43 19.41 -9.04 -7.32
C LYS A 43 18.38 -8.07 -6.75
N LEU A 44 17.39 -8.58 -6.02
CA LEU A 44 16.33 -7.75 -5.45
C LEU A 44 16.78 -7.13 -4.14
N THR A 45 16.39 -5.87 -3.92
CA THR A 45 16.42 -5.29 -2.58
C THR A 45 15.42 -6.01 -1.68
N ASP A 46 15.56 -5.89 -0.36
CA ASP A 46 14.64 -6.51 0.60
C ASP A 46 13.21 -6.05 0.38
N HIS A 47 13.01 -4.76 0.17
CA HIS A 47 11.70 -4.18 -0.14
C HIS A 47 11.08 -4.81 -1.39
N GLN A 48 11.87 -4.97 -2.46
CA GLN A 48 11.40 -5.56 -3.70
C GLN A 48 11.06 -7.05 -3.53
N LEU A 49 11.87 -7.78 -2.76
CA LEU A 49 11.64 -9.19 -2.44
C LEU A 49 10.32 -9.36 -1.65
N LEU A 50 10.15 -8.60 -0.56
CA LEU A 50 8.94 -8.65 0.27
C LEU A 50 7.68 -8.24 -0.50
N SER A 51 7.79 -7.24 -1.37
CA SER A 51 6.68 -6.82 -2.23
C SER A 51 6.27 -7.88 -3.24
N LEU A 52 7.26 -8.57 -3.85
CA LEU A 52 6.99 -9.66 -4.79
C LEU A 52 6.45 -10.90 -4.08
N LEU A 53 6.97 -11.25 -2.90
CA LEU A 53 6.42 -12.30 -2.05
C LEU A 53 4.95 -12.04 -1.72
N SER A 54 4.63 -10.84 -1.23
CA SER A 54 3.26 -10.48 -0.85
C SER A 54 2.31 -10.53 -2.05
N TRP A 55 2.77 -10.06 -3.22
CA TRP A 55 2.02 -10.18 -4.46
C TRP A 55 1.79 -11.64 -4.87
N HIS A 56 2.83 -12.48 -4.87
CA HIS A 56 2.71 -13.89 -5.25
C HIS A 56 1.84 -14.68 -4.26
N ALA A 57 1.94 -14.41 -2.96
CA ALA A 57 1.04 -14.95 -1.95
C ALA A 57 -0.41 -14.54 -2.23
N HIS A 58 -0.68 -13.25 -2.46
CA HIS A 58 -2.04 -12.79 -2.78
C HIS A 58 -2.63 -13.46 -4.02
N GLN A 59 -1.84 -13.61 -5.09
CA GLN A 59 -2.31 -14.30 -6.30
C GLN A 59 -2.54 -15.80 -6.07
N THR A 60 -1.75 -16.42 -5.20
CA THR A 60 -1.88 -17.83 -4.79
C THR A 60 -3.14 -18.04 -3.96
N GLU A 61 -3.39 -17.18 -2.97
CA GLU A 61 -4.59 -17.17 -2.14
C GLU A 61 -5.87 -17.01 -2.98
N LYS A 62 -5.86 -16.16 -4.01
CA LYS A 62 -7.02 -16.02 -4.92
C LYS A 62 -7.39 -17.33 -5.62
N ALA A 63 -6.40 -18.15 -5.91
CA ALA A 63 -6.61 -19.44 -6.57
C ALA A 63 -7.20 -20.49 -5.61
N THR A 64 -7.22 -20.26 -4.29
CA THR A 64 -7.93 -21.10 -3.33
C THR A 64 -9.31 -20.49 -2.98
N LYS A 65 -9.40 -19.19 -2.74
CA LYS A 65 -10.60 -18.58 -2.13
C LYS A 65 -11.68 -18.11 -3.11
N HIS A 66 -11.42 -18.07 -4.42
CA HIS A 66 -12.40 -17.58 -5.39
C HIS A 66 -13.27 -18.72 -5.96
N ARG A 67 -14.59 -18.49 -6.15
CA ARG A 67 -15.51 -19.49 -6.74
C ARG A 67 -15.08 -19.95 -8.16
N SER A 68 -14.27 -19.15 -8.84
CA SER A 68 -13.68 -19.48 -10.15
C SER A 68 -12.35 -20.26 -10.07
N ALA A 69 -11.84 -20.58 -8.87
CA ALA A 69 -10.61 -21.33 -8.64
C ALA A 69 -10.56 -22.67 -9.40
N ASN A 70 -11.72 -23.32 -9.54
CA ASN A 70 -11.84 -24.59 -10.26
C ASN A 70 -11.82 -24.45 -11.79
N ARG A 71 -11.75 -23.23 -12.34
CA ARG A 71 -11.57 -23.04 -13.78
C ARG A 71 -10.13 -23.42 -14.17
N PRO A 72 -9.92 -24.19 -15.25
CA PRO A 72 -8.59 -24.65 -15.66
C PRO A 72 -7.53 -23.53 -15.77
N GLY A 73 -7.92 -22.36 -16.29
CA GLY A 73 -7.02 -21.21 -16.43
C GLY A 73 -6.62 -20.55 -15.11
N GLU A 74 -7.53 -20.50 -14.12
CA GLU A 74 -7.24 -19.93 -12.79
C GLU A 74 -6.37 -20.88 -11.97
N LYS A 75 -6.62 -22.20 -12.06
CA LYS A 75 -5.75 -23.21 -11.44
C LYS A 75 -4.32 -23.14 -11.99
N ALA A 76 -4.16 -23.05 -13.30
CA ALA A 76 -2.84 -22.88 -13.93
C ALA A 76 -2.15 -21.56 -13.55
N ARG A 77 -2.93 -20.49 -13.28
CA ARG A 77 -2.40 -19.23 -12.74
C ARG A 77 -1.93 -19.40 -11.30
N GLY A 78 -2.72 -20.02 -10.42
CA GLY A 78 -2.35 -20.33 -9.04
C GLY A 78 -1.04 -21.09 -8.95
N HIS A 79 -0.88 -22.17 -9.72
CA HIS A 79 0.35 -22.97 -9.74
C HIS A 79 1.60 -22.16 -10.14
N ARG A 80 1.46 -21.24 -11.10
CA ARG A 80 2.56 -20.35 -11.51
C ARG A 80 2.96 -19.38 -10.40
N HIS A 81 1.99 -18.79 -9.71
CA HIS A 81 2.30 -17.87 -8.60
C HIS A 81 2.83 -18.61 -7.37
N PHE A 82 2.35 -19.82 -7.09
CA PHE A 82 2.88 -20.68 -6.03
C PHE A 82 4.33 -21.08 -6.30
N ALA A 83 4.68 -21.50 -7.52
CA ALA A 83 6.06 -21.82 -7.88
C ALA A 83 6.99 -20.60 -7.76
N ALA A 84 6.52 -19.41 -8.17
CA ALA A 84 7.25 -18.17 -7.96
C ALA A 84 7.39 -17.81 -6.48
N LEU A 85 6.35 -18.06 -5.67
CA LEU A 85 6.37 -17.84 -4.24
C LEU A 85 7.46 -18.69 -3.56
N GLU A 86 7.51 -19.99 -3.84
CA GLU A 86 8.57 -20.89 -3.34
C GLU A 86 9.96 -20.41 -3.76
N HIS A 87 10.11 -19.93 -5.00
CA HIS A 87 11.37 -19.40 -5.51
C HIS A 87 11.85 -18.17 -4.71
N TYR A 88 10.95 -17.24 -4.37
CA TYR A 88 11.28 -16.06 -3.57
C TYR A 88 11.46 -16.38 -2.08
N LEU A 89 10.72 -17.35 -1.54
CA LEU A 89 10.89 -17.81 -0.15
C LEU A 89 12.25 -18.46 0.08
N ALA A 90 12.78 -19.18 -0.92
CA ALA A 90 14.12 -19.73 -0.87
C ALA A 90 15.20 -18.62 -0.72
N GLU A 91 15.03 -17.49 -1.41
CA GLU A 91 15.91 -16.33 -1.22
C GLU A 91 15.70 -15.68 0.15
N LEU A 92 14.46 -15.54 0.62
CA LEU A 92 14.15 -14.95 1.94
C LEU A 92 14.89 -15.71 3.05
N ALA A 93 14.95 -17.04 2.98
CA ALA A 93 15.67 -17.88 3.93
C ALA A 93 17.19 -17.58 4.00
N THR A 94 17.76 -16.95 2.97
CA THR A 94 19.17 -16.51 2.97
C THR A 94 19.38 -15.12 3.59
N ARG A 95 18.30 -14.42 3.98
CA ARG A 95 18.31 -13.04 4.50
C ARG A 95 17.87 -13.01 5.98
N PRO A 96 18.73 -13.39 6.94
CA PRO A 96 18.35 -13.52 8.36
C PRO A 96 17.83 -12.22 8.98
N ARG A 97 18.21 -11.05 8.43
CA ARG A 97 17.70 -9.74 8.88
C ARG A 97 16.20 -9.51 8.61
N LEU A 98 15.59 -10.35 7.77
CA LEU A 98 14.17 -10.31 7.45
C LEU A 98 13.38 -11.41 8.18
N ASP A 99 14.00 -12.16 9.09
CA ASP A 99 13.28 -13.21 9.81
C ASP A 99 12.33 -12.57 10.83
N ALA A 100 11.03 -12.59 10.52
CA ALA A 100 9.96 -12.23 11.45
C ALA A 100 9.42 -13.53 12.03
N SER A 101 9.84 -13.88 13.24
CA SER A 101 9.49 -15.14 13.87
C SER A 101 8.03 -15.20 14.30
N GLU A 102 7.31 -14.08 14.46
CA GLU A 102 5.88 -14.05 14.79
C GLU A 102 5.18 -12.81 14.20
N GLY A 103 4.09 -13.01 13.45
CA GLY A 103 3.23 -11.95 12.93
C GLY A 103 3.68 -11.26 11.62
N GLY A 104 2.83 -10.36 11.10
CA GLY A 104 3.13 -9.52 9.94
C GLY A 104 3.08 -10.22 8.57
N ALA A 105 3.55 -9.52 7.54
CA ALA A 105 3.43 -9.94 6.14
C ALA A 105 4.10 -11.30 5.86
N ILE A 106 5.26 -11.56 6.46
CA ILE A 106 6.03 -12.80 6.24
C ILE A 106 5.30 -14.02 6.83
N ALA A 107 4.73 -13.88 8.03
CA ALA A 107 3.92 -14.94 8.62
C ALA A 107 2.70 -15.26 7.73
N TRP A 108 1.96 -14.22 7.31
CA TRP A 108 0.84 -14.39 6.38
C TRP A 108 1.25 -15.04 5.05
N ILE A 109 2.41 -14.68 4.49
CA ILE A 109 2.94 -15.30 3.27
C ILE A 109 3.19 -16.80 3.49
N ARG A 110 3.76 -17.20 4.64
CA ARG A 110 4.01 -18.62 4.99
C ARG A 110 2.68 -19.38 5.16
N ASP A 111 1.70 -18.77 5.82
CA ASP A 111 0.36 -19.36 5.99
C ASP A 111 -0.32 -19.62 4.63
N VAL A 112 -0.31 -18.63 3.74
CA VAL A 112 -0.87 -18.78 2.37
C VAL A 112 -0.16 -19.88 1.59
N ARG A 113 1.17 -19.97 1.74
CA ARG A 113 1.97 -21.03 1.12
C ARG A 113 1.54 -22.41 1.61
N ASP A 114 1.39 -22.58 2.91
CA ASP A 114 1.03 -23.88 3.50
C ASP A 114 -0.43 -24.26 3.19
N GLU A 115 -1.36 -23.30 3.24
CA GLU A 115 -2.76 -23.48 2.83
C GLU A 115 -2.84 -23.95 1.36
N TYR A 116 -2.10 -23.30 0.46
CA TYR A 116 -2.09 -23.66 -0.96
C TYR A 116 -1.44 -25.01 -1.22
N ALA A 117 -0.35 -25.35 -0.52
CA ALA A 117 0.30 -26.65 -0.64
C ALA A 117 -0.65 -27.77 -0.24
N HIS A 118 -1.36 -27.60 0.89
CA HIS A 118 -2.38 -28.54 1.34
C HIS A 118 -3.52 -28.70 0.32
N TRP A 119 -4.03 -27.59 -0.21
CA TRP A 119 -5.09 -27.60 -1.23
C TRP A 119 -4.65 -28.29 -2.53
N ARG A 120 -3.41 -28.05 -2.98
CA ARG A 120 -2.85 -28.66 -4.19
C ARG A 120 -2.82 -30.19 -4.08
N ASP A 121 -2.41 -30.68 -2.92
CA ASP A 121 -2.17 -32.11 -2.68
C ASP A 121 -3.46 -32.84 -2.26
N THR A 122 -4.46 -32.11 -1.77
CA THR A 122 -5.78 -32.62 -1.39
C THR A 122 -6.88 -31.96 -2.25
N PRO A 123 -7.07 -32.37 -3.52
CA PRO A 123 -8.05 -31.75 -4.40
C PRO A 123 -9.49 -32.10 -3.95
N GLY A 124 -10.07 -31.28 -3.09
CA GLY A 124 -11.44 -31.42 -2.60
C GLY A 124 -11.97 -30.11 -2.03
N HIS A 125 -13.01 -29.56 -2.68
CA HIS A 125 -13.78 -28.34 -2.38
C HIS A 125 -13.33 -27.49 -1.19
N ILE A 126 -12.76 -26.32 -1.49
CA ILE A 126 -12.66 -25.24 -0.51
C ILE A 126 -14.08 -24.80 -0.18
N ASN A 127 -14.47 -25.05 1.06
CA ASN A 127 -15.74 -24.59 1.58
C ASN A 127 -15.66 -23.07 1.80
N ILE A 128 -15.96 -22.30 0.75
CA ILE A 128 -16.08 -20.83 0.84
C ILE A 128 -17.19 -20.45 1.83
N ALA A 129 -18.16 -21.33 2.10
CA ALA A 129 -19.20 -21.10 3.10
C ALA A 129 -18.73 -21.35 4.55
N GLY A 130 -17.54 -21.90 4.76
CA GLY A 130 -16.95 -22.17 6.08
C GLY A 130 -15.94 -21.11 6.55
N ILE A 131 -15.43 -20.28 5.63
CA ILE A 131 -14.78 -19.02 6.02
C ILE A 131 -15.92 -18.08 6.33
N ALA A 132 -16.43 -18.12 7.57
CA ALA A 132 -17.12 -16.96 8.09
C ALA A 132 -16.20 -15.78 7.76
N ALA A 133 -16.68 -14.80 6.98
CA ALA A 133 -16.12 -13.47 7.07
C ALA A 133 -15.98 -13.24 8.57
N PRO A 134 -14.78 -12.92 9.11
CA PRO A 134 -14.60 -12.81 10.54
C PRO A 134 -15.80 -12.04 11.04
N GLU A 135 -16.65 -12.71 11.85
CA GLU A 135 -17.86 -12.06 12.32
C GLU A 135 -17.34 -10.74 12.84
N SER A 136 -17.84 -9.66 12.24
CA SER A 136 -17.38 -8.33 12.59
C SER A 136 -17.80 -8.15 14.03
N SER A 137 -16.95 -8.57 14.95
CA SER A 137 -16.92 -8.19 16.34
C SER A 137 -16.39 -6.75 16.42
N ALA A 138 -16.65 -5.94 15.38
CA ALA A 138 -16.62 -4.51 15.50
C ALA A 138 -17.49 -4.20 16.72
N PRO A 139 -16.90 -3.65 17.78
CA PRO A 139 -17.66 -3.25 18.94
C PRO A 139 -18.82 -2.36 18.47
N THR A 140 -20.05 -2.67 18.88
CA THR A 140 -21.27 -1.91 18.55
C THR A 140 -21.32 -0.53 19.21
N THR A 141 -20.18 -0.04 19.69
CA THR A 141 -20.01 1.28 20.27
C THR A 141 -18.64 1.82 19.87
N PRO A 142 -18.55 2.73 18.87
CA PRO A 142 -17.34 3.52 18.71
C PRO A 142 -17.24 4.54 19.86
N ARG A 143 -16.03 4.80 20.34
CA ARG A 143 -15.50 6.14 20.71
C ARG A 143 -14.12 5.99 21.36
N PRO A 144 -13.05 6.43 20.69
CA PRO A 144 -12.74 7.85 20.52
C PRO A 144 -13.03 8.32 19.09
N ASP A 145 -13.83 9.38 18.96
CA ASP A 145 -14.41 9.98 17.75
C ASP A 145 -15.09 9.02 16.75
N ASP A 146 -16.30 9.39 16.30
CA ASP A 146 -16.88 8.74 15.11
C ASP A 146 -15.96 9.00 13.91
N VAL A 147 -15.59 7.97 13.15
CA VAL A 147 -14.76 8.10 11.95
C VAL A 147 -15.39 9.09 10.97
N ALA A 148 -16.72 9.14 10.89
CA ALA A 148 -17.43 10.13 10.07
C ALA A 148 -17.17 11.56 10.55
N ASP A 149 -17.26 11.79 11.86
CA ASP A 149 -16.98 13.10 12.48
C ASP A 149 -15.52 13.49 12.30
N LEU A 150 -14.60 12.54 12.42
CA LEU A 150 -13.17 12.75 12.22
C LEU A 150 -12.88 13.18 10.78
N ILE A 151 -13.39 12.45 9.80
CA ILE A 151 -13.26 12.82 8.38
C ILE A 151 -13.84 14.21 8.13
N HIS A 152 -14.98 14.53 8.74
CA HIS A 152 -15.67 15.81 8.53
C HIS A 152 -14.92 17.00 9.13
N ARG A 153 -14.41 16.88 10.36
CA ARG A 153 -13.74 17.99 11.05
C ARG A 153 -12.28 18.17 10.63
N ARG A 154 -11.62 17.12 10.12
CA ARG A 154 -10.20 17.16 9.78
C ARG A 154 -9.94 18.26 8.75
N THR A 155 -9.09 19.21 9.11
CA THR A 155 -8.64 20.27 8.21
C THR A 155 -7.13 20.18 7.98
N SER A 156 -6.64 20.83 6.93
CA SER A 156 -5.19 20.85 6.67
C SER A 156 -4.52 21.94 7.49
N ALA A 157 -3.68 21.55 8.45
CA ALA A 157 -2.83 22.48 9.18
C ALA A 157 -1.66 22.99 8.33
N ARG A 158 -1.21 24.22 8.64
CA ARG A 158 -0.07 24.90 8.00
C ARG A 158 0.84 25.59 9.02
N VAL A 159 0.49 25.49 10.30
CA VAL A 159 1.18 26.06 11.45
C VAL A 159 1.12 25.00 12.54
N TRP A 160 2.26 24.73 13.16
CA TRP A 160 2.40 23.73 14.21
C TRP A 160 3.13 24.34 15.40
N LEU A 161 2.87 23.80 16.58
CA LEU A 161 3.67 24.12 17.76
C LEU A 161 5.07 23.52 17.59
N PRO A 162 6.13 24.19 18.10
CA PRO A 162 7.49 23.65 18.08
C PRO A 162 7.67 22.57 19.17
N ARG A 163 6.82 21.55 19.13
CA ARG A 163 6.77 20.44 20.08
C ARG A 163 7.10 19.15 19.33
N LYS A 164 8.09 18.40 19.84
CA LYS A 164 8.40 17.06 19.34
C LYS A 164 7.17 16.15 19.50
N ILE A 165 6.91 15.34 18.49
CA ILE A 165 5.92 14.25 18.56
C ILE A 165 6.61 13.06 19.26
N PRO A 166 6.00 12.44 20.28
CA PRO A 166 6.56 11.24 20.92
C PRO A 166 6.82 10.11 19.91
N ASP A 167 7.88 9.35 20.11
CA ASP A 167 8.32 8.31 19.16
C ASP A 167 7.25 7.22 19.03
N GLU A 168 6.55 6.89 20.11
CA GLU A 168 5.47 5.91 20.13
C GLU A 168 4.26 6.34 19.29
N ILE A 169 4.06 7.65 19.12
CA ILE A 169 3.02 8.19 18.23
C ILE A 169 3.50 8.11 16.78
N ILE A 170 4.78 8.39 16.51
CA ILE A 170 5.35 8.24 15.17
C ILE A 170 5.25 6.78 14.69
N GLU A 171 5.56 5.83 15.56
CA GLU A 171 5.43 4.39 15.29
C GLU A 171 3.99 4.00 14.96
N GLN A 172 3.01 4.43 15.76
CA GLN A 172 1.58 4.21 15.49
C GLN A 172 1.15 4.78 14.12
N LEU A 173 1.66 5.96 13.75
CA LEU A 173 1.38 6.57 12.45
C LEU A 173 1.99 5.75 11.31
N ILE A 174 3.24 5.29 11.45
CA ILE A 174 3.88 4.41 10.47
C ILE A 174 3.05 3.14 10.30
N ASP A 175 2.65 2.49 11.40
CA ASP A 175 1.85 1.26 11.38
C ASP A 175 0.52 1.46 10.66
N ALA A 176 -0.20 2.56 10.92
CA ALA A 176 -1.44 2.88 10.22
C ALA A 176 -1.24 3.05 8.71
N GLY A 177 -0.13 3.65 8.30
CA GLY A 177 0.26 3.77 6.90
C GLY A 177 0.56 2.42 6.26
N LEU A 178 1.29 1.54 6.96
CA LEU A 178 1.63 0.18 6.48
C LEU A 178 0.42 -0.76 6.43
N GLN A 179 -0.59 -0.53 7.29
CA GLN A 179 -1.85 -1.27 7.29
C GLN A 179 -2.83 -0.81 6.19
N ALA A 180 -2.50 0.25 5.44
CA ALA A 180 -3.35 0.68 4.34
C ALA A 180 -3.48 -0.42 3.27
N PRO A 181 -4.67 -0.58 2.66
CA PRO A 181 -4.82 -1.50 1.55
C PRO A 181 -3.87 -1.11 0.42
N SER A 182 -3.33 -2.12 -0.28
CA SER A 182 -2.43 -1.92 -1.41
C SER A 182 -2.83 -2.79 -2.59
N SER A 183 -2.48 -2.34 -3.79
CA SER A 183 -2.83 -3.00 -5.04
C SER A 183 -2.24 -4.42 -5.09
N CYS A 184 -3.13 -5.42 -5.15
CA CYS A 184 -2.78 -6.84 -5.05
C CYS A 184 -1.99 -7.20 -3.77
N ASN A 185 -2.26 -6.52 -2.65
CA ASN A 185 -1.54 -6.64 -1.38
C ASN A 185 -0.02 -6.53 -1.52
N ARG A 186 0.46 -5.70 -2.44
CA ARG A 186 1.88 -5.62 -2.78
C ARG A 186 2.71 -4.99 -1.68
N GLN A 187 2.10 -4.18 -0.80
CA GLN A 187 2.78 -3.50 0.31
C GLN A 187 4.03 -2.74 -0.17
N GLY A 188 3.99 -2.19 -1.39
CA GLY A 188 5.15 -1.60 -2.04
C GLY A 188 5.46 -0.16 -1.59
N VAL A 189 4.73 0.35 -0.59
CA VAL A 189 4.92 1.68 0.00
C VAL A 189 6.08 1.63 0.99
N VAL A 190 6.94 2.64 0.94
CA VAL A 190 8.00 2.90 1.91
C VAL A 190 7.71 4.25 2.57
N ILE A 191 7.72 4.26 3.89
CA ILE A 191 7.52 5.46 4.72
C ILE A 191 8.86 5.81 5.35
N ASN A 192 9.40 6.98 5.02
CA ASN A 192 10.57 7.53 5.70
C ASN A 192 10.12 8.73 6.54
N VAL A 193 10.45 8.74 7.83
CA VAL A 193 10.11 9.85 8.73
C VAL A 193 11.35 10.71 8.94
N VAL A 194 11.17 12.01 8.78
CA VAL A 194 12.18 13.02 9.12
C VAL A 194 11.62 13.89 10.23
N GLU A 195 12.21 13.80 11.41
CA GLU A 195 11.96 14.73 12.50
C GLU A 195 12.71 16.03 12.25
N ASN A 196 12.02 17.16 12.35
CA ASN A 196 12.65 18.46 12.22
C ASN A 196 13.12 18.97 13.59
N SER A 197 14.36 19.45 13.65
CA SER A 197 14.82 20.25 14.78
C SER A 197 14.41 21.72 14.60
N PHE A 198 13.83 22.30 15.66
CA PHE A 198 13.45 23.72 15.69
C PHE A 198 14.58 24.58 16.26
N PRO A 199 14.77 25.82 15.78
CA PRO A 199 14.28 26.44 14.53
C PRO A 199 15.26 26.27 13.35
N ARG A 200 14.78 26.30 12.09
CA ARG A 200 15.62 26.34 10.87
C ARG A 200 15.28 27.51 9.95
N GLU A 201 16.31 28.03 9.30
CA GLU A 201 16.19 28.88 8.11
C GLU A 201 15.70 28.05 6.92
N ALA A 202 14.80 28.63 6.11
CA ALA A 202 14.24 27.94 4.95
C ALA A 202 15.34 27.63 3.92
N LYS A 203 15.46 26.37 3.49
CA LYS A 203 16.39 26.02 2.41
C LYS A 203 15.78 26.42 1.07
N GLU A 204 16.58 27.08 0.23
CA GLU A 204 16.20 27.44 -1.14
C GLU A 204 15.88 26.19 -1.99
N GLY A 205 14.93 26.32 -2.92
CA GLY A 205 14.62 25.28 -3.92
C GLY A 205 13.46 24.33 -3.59
N VAL A 206 12.81 24.47 -2.44
CA VAL A 206 11.60 23.70 -2.11
C VAL A 206 10.35 24.60 -2.19
N ASN A 207 9.39 24.23 -3.05
CA ASN A 207 8.09 24.90 -3.07
C ASN A 207 7.45 24.80 -1.68
N ASN A 208 7.00 25.92 -1.11
CA ASN A 208 6.44 25.99 0.23
C ASN A 208 7.41 25.55 1.36
N ALA A 209 8.73 25.73 1.19
CA ALA A 209 9.75 25.40 2.19
C ALA A 209 9.36 25.81 3.63
N PHE A 210 8.83 27.02 3.79
CA PHE A 210 8.33 27.53 5.07
C PHE A 210 7.37 26.56 5.79
N MET A 211 6.44 25.93 5.07
CA MET A 211 5.46 25.02 5.66
C MET A 211 6.03 23.63 5.97
N LEU A 212 7.01 23.17 5.20
CA LEU A 212 7.71 21.90 5.50
C LEU A 212 8.63 22.03 6.71
N HIS A 213 9.34 23.15 6.84
CA HIS A 213 10.29 23.37 7.93
C HIS A 213 9.62 23.61 9.29
N ASN A 214 8.37 24.05 9.31
CA ASN A 214 7.64 24.33 10.55
C ASN A 214 6.87 23.11 11.09
N ALA A 215 6.75 22.02 10.31
CA ALA A 215 6.15 20.78 10.80
C ALA A 215 7.16 20.01 11.68
N PRO A 216 6.77 19.49 12.85
CA PRO A 216 7.69 18.77 13.74
C PRO A 216 8.18 17.43 13.17
N ALA A 217 7.41 16.81 12.28
CA ALA A 217 7.78 15.60 11.56
C ALA A 217 7.24 15.63 10.13
N ILE A 218 7.99 15.04 9.20
CA ILE A 218 7.63 14.89 7.79
C ILE A 218 7.65 13.40 7.43
N PHE A 219 6.55 12.92 6.86
CA PHE A 219 6.42 11.54 6.37
C PHE A 219 6.57 11.53 4.85
N TYR A 220 7.69 11.00 4.36
CA TYR A 220 7.91 10.76 2.93
C TYR A 220 7.37 9.39 2.56
N ILE A 221 6.22 9.38 1.90
CA ILE A 221 5.52 8.18 1.48
C ILE A 221 5.81 7.96 -0.01
N THR A 222 6.49 6.87 -0.32
CA THR A 222 6.96 6.56 -1.67
C THR A 222 6.55 5.16 -2.07
N ALA A 223 6.39 4.90 -3.36
CA ALA A 223 6.16 3.55 -3.88
C ALA A 223 7.01 3.35 -5.14
N ASP A 224 7.72 2.22 -5.24
CA ASP A 224 8.54 1.88 -6.40
C ASP A 224 7.63 1.50 -7.59
N PRO A 225 7.55 2.30 -8.66
CA PRO A 225 6.68 2.01 -9.80
C PRO A 225 7.09 0.73 -10.55
N SER A 226 8.34 0.29 -10.43
CA SER A 226 8.84 -0.94 -11.06
C SER A 226 8.20 -2.21 -10.48
N LEU A 227 7.55 -2.09 -9.32
CA LEU A 227 6.79 -3.16 -8.72
C LEU A 227 5.42 -3.32 -9.37
N TYR A 228 4.84 -2.29 -9.97
CA TYR A 228 3.43 -2.28 -10.39
C TYR A 228 3.28 -2.40 -11.91
N PRO A 229 2.45 -3.33 -12.42
CA PRO A 229 2.03 -3.29 -13.81
C PRO A 229 0.99 -2.17 -14.06
N GLU A 230 0.20 -1.80 -13.05
CA GLU A 230 -0.79 -0.73 -13.15
C GLU A 230 -0.13 0.63 -12.97
N ARG A 231 -0.21 1.48 -13.99
CA ARG A 231 0.43 2.81 -14.01
C ARG A 231 0.08 3.70 -12.82
N GLN A 232 -1.16 3.61 -12.31
CA GLN A 232 -1.67 4.49 -11.25
C GLN A 232 -1.61 3.86 -9.85
N ALA A 233 -1.43 2.54 -9.74
CA ALA A 233 -1.41 1.85 -8.46
C ALA A 233 -0.36 2.39 -7.47
N PRO A 234 0.90 2.69 -7.85
CA PRO A 234 1.88 3.18 -6.89
C PRO A 234 1.44 4.48 -6.19
N ALA A 235 0.84 5.41 -6.95
CA ALA A 235 0.36 6.68 -6.42
C ALA A 235 -0.91 6.51 -5.57
N LEU A 236 -1.81 5.61 -5.97
CA LEU A 236 -3.01 5.30 -5.19
C LEU A 236 -2.66 4.64 -3.86
N ASP A 237 -1.74 3.67 -3.86
CA ASP A 237 -1.27 2.99 -2.66
C ASP A 237 -0.59 3.96 -1.69
N ALA A 238 0.27 4.86 -2.19
CA ALA A 238 0.86 5.92 -1.37
C ALA A 238 -0.20 6.88 -0.82
N GLY A 239 -1.23 7.21 -1.61
CA GLY A 239 -2.36 8.04 -1.17
C GLY A 239 -3.21 7.38 -0.08
N MET A 240 -3.45 6.06 -0.17
CA MET A 240 -4.16 5.30 0.86
C MET A 240 -3.37 5.26 2.18
N ALA A 241 -2.05 5.03 2.11
CA ALA A 241 -1.17 5.11 3.28
C ALA A 241 -1.18 6.50 3.91
N ALA A 242 -1.09 7.56 3.09
CA ALA A 242 -1.16 8.94 3.56
C ALA A 242 -2.49 9.25 4.25
N GLN A 243 -3.60 8.76 3.70
CA GLN A 243 -4.92 8.98 4.27
C GLN A 243 -5.06 8.30 5.64
N ASN A 244 -4.61 7.06 5.79
CA ASN A 244 -4.62 6.36 7.08
C ASN A 244 -3.82 7.12 8.14
N ILE A 245 -2.59 7.55 7.79
CA ILE A 245 -1.74 8.37 8.67
C ILE A 245 -2.47 9.65 9.11
N LEU A 246 -3.08 10.37 8.17
CA LEU A 246 -3.76 11.62 8.48
C LEU A 246 -5.00 11.44 9.37
N LEU A 247 -5.75 10.34 9.18
CA LEU A 247 -6.91 10.04 10.01
C LEU A 247 -6.48 9.64 11.43
N LEU A 248 -5.46 8.80 11.58
CA LEU A 248 -4.94 8.44 12.90
C LEU A 248 -4.34 9.66 13.61
N ALA A 249 -3.58 10.49 12.90
CA ALA A 249 -3.03 11.73 13.45
C ALA A 249 -4.14 12.63 14.04
N GLU A 250 -5.23 12.85 13.29
CA GLU A 250 -6.37 13.64 13.76
C GLU A 250 -7.05 13.02 14.99
N SER A 251 -7.17 11.68 15.06
CA SER A 251 -7.74 11.00 16.23
C SER A 251 -6.89 11.15 17.49
N LEU A 252 -5.58 11.34 17.32
CA LEU A 252 -4.60 11.57 18.39
C LEU A 252 -4.44 13.06 18.74
N GLY A 253 -5.27 13.94 18.16
CA GLY A 253 -5.21 15.38 18.37
C GLY A 253 -4.04 16.08 17.66
N LEU A 254 -3.43 15.42 16.66
CA LEU A 254 -2.41 16.01 15.80
C LEU A 254 -3.05 16.55 14.53
N ALA A 255 -2.53 17.68 14.03
CA ALA A 255 -3.00 18.26 12.78
C ALA A 255 -1.99 18.00 11.64
N GLY A 256 -2.46 17.36 10.56
CA GLY A 256 -1.63 16.95 9.43
C GLY A 256 -1.98 17.65 8.12
N ARG A 257 -1.08 17.54 7.13
CA ARG A 257 -1.30 17.99 5.77
C ARG A 257 -0.54 17.11 4.77
N ALA A 258 -1.22 16.69 3.70
CA ALA A 258 -0.59 16.15 2.50
C ALA A 258 -0.09 17.28 1.58
N MET A 259 1.07 17.07 0.95
CA MET A 259 1.66 17.96 -0.05
C MET A 259 1.86 17.22 -1.38
#